data_AF-A0A5P3XJA7-F1
#
_entry.id   AF-A0A5P3XJA7-F1
#
_cell.length_a   1.000
_cell.length_b   1.000
_cell.length_c   1.000
_cell.angle_alpha   90.00
_cell.angle_beta   90.00
_cell.angle_gamma   90.00
#
_symmetry.space_group_name_H-M   'P 1'
#
loop_
_entity.id
_entity.type
_entity.pdbx_description
1 polymer ?
#
loop_
_entity_poly.entity_id
_entity_poly.type
_entity_poly.pdbx_seq_one_letter_code
_entity_poly.pdbx_strand_id
1 'polypeptide(L)'
;MNSIIKNEFITNKKTALLLANILIIASTTLAYFATTKISGTEVLSESQIMSMFVQSTLKVIPPFIIILISKVITEEFSNGGMKIYLINPISRTEVLIGKLVFICINVLITIVTQIIISIIVTSILTQIPELGLISDVIYKYLVTLIPIVGLISILFIPGLLIKSSRHTISFGIFIIVGFDILCSYFTKLNPYSITYILKNIADINNHIVNNIIISLVYLLVGMVVSSYIFKNKEIR
;
A
#
# COMPACT_ATOMS: atom_id res chain seq x y z
N MET A 1 2.33 -4.92 22.84
CA MET A 1 1.83 -4.66 21.47
C MET A 1 0.75 -3.56 21.42
N ASN A 2 -0.36 -3.65 22.18
CA ASN A 2 -1.45 -2.65 22.15
C ASN A 2 -0.99 -1.22 22.50
N SER A 3 -0.09 -1.06 23.49
CA SER A 3 0.48 0.23 23.87
C SER A 3 1.28 0.90 22.74
N ILE A 4 1.98 0.12 21.91
CA ILE A 4 2.79 0.60 20.79
C ILE A 4 1.87 1.11 19.68
N ILE A 5 0.86 0.32 19.32
CA ILE A 5 -0.12 0.69 18.29
C ILE A 5 -0.87 1.96 18.69
N LYS A 6 -1.31 2.07 19.94
CA LYS A 6 -1.99 3.27 20.46
C LYS A 6 -1.08 4.50 20.42
N ASN A 7 0.21 4.35 20.76
CA ASN A 7 1.17 5.44 20.71
C ASN A 7 1.37 5.97 19.28
N GLU A 8 1.48 5.07 18.31
CA GLU A 8 1.58 5.42 16.88
C GLU A 8 0.34 6.16 16.39
N PHE A 9 -0.87 5.76 16.80
CA PHE A 9 -2.10 6.48 16.45
C PHE A 9 -2.18 7.91 17.01
N ILE A 10 -1.58 8.15 18.19
CA ILE A 10 -1.60 9.46 18.85
C ILE A 10 -0.54 10.39 18.24
N THR A 11 0.65 9.84 17.94
CA THR A 11 1.79 10.61 17.43
C THR A 11 1.69 10.90 15.94
N ASN A 12 1.10 9.99 15.17
CA ASN A 12 1.08 10.10 13.72
C ASN A 12 -0.13 10.95 13.26
N LYS A 13 0.13 12.22 12.90
CA LYS A 13 -0.92 13.11 12.35
C LYS A 13 -1.62 12.46 11.15
N LYS A 14 -2.96 12.44 11.16
CA LYS A 14 -3.88 11.91 10.11
C LYS A 14 -3.67 12.51 8.71
N THR A 15 -2.75 13.47 8.56
CA THR A 15 -2.46 14.18 7.32
C THR A 15 -1.97 13.27 6.20
N ALA A 16 -1.18 12.23 6.50
CA ALA A 16 -0.72 11.29 5.48
C ALA A 16 -1.87 10.47 4.88
N LEU A 17 -2.81 10.03 5.72
CA LEU A 17 -3.98 9.27 5.30
C LEU A 17 -4.96 10.15 4.49
N LEU A 18 -5.15 11.41 4.92
CA LEU A 18 -5.92 12.39 4.15
C LEU A 18 -5.30 12.66 2.77
N LEU A 19 -3.99 12.87 2.71
CA LEU A 19 -3.26 13.08 1.45
C LEU A 19 -3.44 11.90 0.50
N ALA A 20 -3.32 10.66 1.00
CA ALA A 20 -3.51 9.47 0.17
C ALA A 20 -4.92 9.41 -0.42
N ASN A 21 -5.95 9.65 0.38
CA ASN A 21 -7.33 9.64 -0.08
C ASN A 21 -7.61 10.76 -1.10
N ILE A 22 -7.07 11.97 -0.88
CA ILE A 22 -7.16 13.08 -1.83
C ILE A 22 -6.48 12.70 -3.16
N LEU A 23 -5.31 12.07 -3.10
CA LEU A 23 -4.54 11.70 -4.29
C LEU A 23 -5.26 10.59 -5.09
N ILE A 24 -5.90 9.64 -4.41
CA ILE A 24 -6.74 8.63 -5.06
C ILE A 24 -7.92 9.30 -5.76
N ILE A 25 -8.66 10.19 -5.08
CA ILE A 25 -9.78 10.93 -5.69
C ILE A 25 -9.32 11.78 -6.88
N ALA A 26 -8.18 12.48 -6.77
CA ALA A 26 -7.63 13.26 -7.86
C ALA A 26 -7.25 12.38 -9.06
N SER A 27 -6.67 11.20 -8.81
CA SER A 27 -6.31 10.27 -9.87
C SER A 27 -7.53 9.63 -10.55
N THR A 28 -8.61 9.35 -9.82
CA THR A 28 -9.85 8.83 -10.40
C THR A 28 -10.58 9.88 -11.22
N THR A 29 -10.65 11.13 -10.75
CA THR A 29 -11.28 12.23 -11.50
C THR A 29 -10.51 12.56 -12.78
N LEU A 30 -9.17 12.55 -12.72
CA LEU A 30 -8.32 12.70 -13.92
C LEU A 30 -8.56 11.56 -14.90
N ALA A 31 -8.62 10.31 -14.42
CA ALA A 31 -8.90 9.16 -15.27
C ALA A 31 -10.30 9.28 -15.92
N TYR A 32 -11.31 9.66 -15.15
CA TYR A 32 -12.68 9.89 -15.62
C TYR A 32 -12.73 10.98 -16.70
N PHE A 33 -12.03 12.09 -16.48
CA PHE A 33 -11.94 13.17 -17.47
C PHE A 33 -11.24 12.71 -18.74
N ALA A 34 -10.13 11.97 -18.61
CA ALA A 34 -9.42 11.43 -19.77
C ALA A 34 -10.32 10.51 -20.59
N THR A 35 -11.07 9.62 -19.96
CA THR A 35 -11.95 8.70 -20.68
C THR A 35 -13.14 9.41 -21.34
N THR A 36 -13.76 10.37 -20.66
CA THR A 36 -14.98 11.02 -21.17
C THR A 36 -14.69 12.10 -22.21
N LYS A 37 -13.60 12.86 -22.07
CA LYS A 37 -13.28 14.00 -22.94
C LYS A 37 -12.24 13.72 -24.00
N ILE A 38 -11.30 12.80 -23.76
CA ILE A 38 -10.21 12.52 -24.70
C ILE A 38 -10.56 11.33 -25.61
N SER A 39 -11.11 10.24 -25.06
CA SER A 39 -11.51 9.07 -25.86
C SER A 39 -12.94 9.12 -26.40
N GLY A 40 -13.72 10.16 -26.08
CA GLY A 40 -15.04 10.40 -26.69
C GLY A 40 -16.18 9.48 -26.22
N THR A 41 -16.01 8.71 -25.14
CA THR A 41 -17.09 7.94 -24.54
C THR A 41 -18.01 8.85 -23.72
N GLU A 42 -19.27 9.03 -24.16
CA GLU A 42 -20.20 10.00 -23.58
C GLU A 42 -20.80 9.57 -22.22
N VAL A 43 -20.92 8.27 -21.95
CA VAL A 43 -21.44 7.76 -20.66
C VAL A 43 -20.63 6.53 -20.25
N LEU A 44 -20.00 6.60 -19.08
CA LEU A 44 -19.34 5.46 -18.46
C LEU A 44 -20.35 4.61 -17.70
N SER A 45 -20.21 3.29 -17.79
CA SER A 45 -21.00 2.36 -16.98
C SER A 45 -20.56 2.39 -15.50
N GLU A 46 -21.45 1.98 -14.61
CA GLU A 46 -21.18 1.80 -13.17
C GLU A 46 -19.91 0.96 -12.92
N SER A 47 -19.79 -0.16 -13.63
CA SER A 47 -18.64 -1.07 -13.55
C SER A 47 -17.31 -0.37 -13.88
N GLN A 48 -17.31 0.50 -14.89
CA GLN A 48 -16.13 1.23 -15.32
C GLN A 48 -15.72 2.24 -14.25
N ILE A 49 -16.66 3.02 -13.71
CA ILE A 49 -16.38 4.00 -12.65
C ILE A 49 -15.77 3.30 -11.43
N MET A 50 -16.40 2.22 -10.95
CA MET A 50 -15.88 1.47 -9.80
C MET A 50 -14.51 0.83 -10.08
N SER A 51 -14.29 0.31 -11.29
CA SER A 51 -12.98 -0.24 -11.69
C SER A 51 -11.89 0.81 -11.71
N MET A 52 -12.21 2.07 -12.08
CA MET A 52 -11.26 3.17 -12.06
C MET A 52 -10.82 3.50 -10.64
N PHE A 53 -11.74 3.45 -9.66
CA PHE A 53 -11.38 3.57 -8.24
C PHE A 53 -10.42 2.49 -7.78
N VAL A 54 -10.67 1.23 -8.14
CA VAL A 54 -9.77 0.10 -7.82
C VAL A 54 -8.40 0.33 -8.44
N GLN A 55 -8.32 0.62 -9.74
CA GLN A 55 -7.06 0.83 -10.43
C GLN A 55 -6.27 2.04 -9.91
N SER A 56 -6.93 3.14 -9.62
CA SER A 56 -6.32 4.32 -9.02
C SER A 56 -5.79 4.04 -7.62
N THR A 57 -6.56 3.32 -6.81
CA THR A 57 -6.12 2.89 -5.47
C THR A 57 -4.86 2.03 -5.56
N LEU A 58 -4.81 1.06 -6.47
CA LEU A 58 -3.65 0.19 -6.66
C LEU A 58 -2.40 0.93 -7.15
N LYS A 59 -2.55 2.04 -7.89
CA LYS A 59 -1.41 2.88 -8.30
C LYS A 59 -0.89 3.77 -7.18
N VAL A 60 -1.77 4.25 -6.29
CA VAL A 60 -1.42 5.19 -5.22
C VAL A 60 -0.97 4.48 -3.93
N ILE A 61 -1.44 3.26 -3.68
CA ILE A 61 -1.07 2.48 -2.49
C ILE A 61 0.44 2.27 -2.34
N PRO A 62 1.20 1.85 -3.37
CA PRO A 62 2.63 1.62 -3.25
C PRO A 62 3.43 2.85 -2.78
N PRO A 63 3.31 4.05 -3.40
CA PRO A 63 4.01 5.24 -2.89
C PRO A 63 3.46 5.68 -1.52
N PHE A 64 2.17 5.50 -1.23
CA PHE A 64 1.61 5.80 0.08
C PHE A 64 2.22 4.95 1.20
N ILE A 65 2.39 3.64 0.97
CA ILE A 65 3.03 2.71 1.91
C ILE A 65 4.44 3.19 2.25
N ILE A 66 5.22 3.63 1.26
CA ILE A 66 6.59 4.12 1.48
C ILE A 66 6.59 5.37 2.35
N ILE A 67 5.70 6.32 2.08
CA ILE A 67 5.58 7.55 2.87
C ILE A 67 5.22 7.20 4.32
N LEU A 68 4.27 6.27 4.54
CA LEU A 68 3.92 5.79 5.87
C LEU A 68 5.11 5.12 6.57
N ILE A 69 5.81 4.21 5.90
CA ILE A 69 6.99 3.51 6.43
C ILE A 69 8.07 4.51 6.82
N SER A 70 8.39 5.45 5.93
CA SER A 70 9.33 6.52 6.20
C SER A 70 8.92 7.28 7.45
N LYS A 71 7.65 7.65 7.57
CA LYS A 71 7.15 8.40 8.73
C LYS A 71 7.26 7.60 10.03
N VAL A 72 6.70 6.39 10.06
CA VAL A 72 6.63 5.52 11.26
C VAL A 72 8.02 5.08 11.73
N ILE A 73 8.95 4.84 10.81
CA ILE A 73 10.28 4.33 11.17
C ILE A 73 11.27 5.49 11.35
N THR A 74 11.42 6.35 10.34
CA THR A 74 12.52 7.33 10.34
C THR A 74 12.28 8.53 11.24
N GLU A 75 11.02 8.96 11.47
CA GLU A 75 10.76 10.03 12.44
C GLU A 75 11.08 9.57 13.87
N GLU A 76 10.88 8.30 14.20
CA GLU A 76 11.29 7.78 15.51
C GLU A 76 12.81 7.61 15.63
N PHE A 77 13.50 7.26 14.55
CA PHE A 77 14.97 7.26 14.54
C PHE A 77 15.54 8.69 14.64
N SER A 78 14.93 9.68 13.98
CA SER A 78 15.41 11.07 14.03
C SER A 78 15.14 11.73 15.38
N ASN A 79 14.00 11.43 15.99
CA ASN A 79 13.59 12.03 17.26
C ASN A 79 14.12 11.26 18.48
N GLY A 80 14.91 10.21 18.27
CA GLY A 80 15.46 9.37 19.35
C GLY A 80 14.43 8.49 20.06
N GLY A 81 13.18 8.44 19.57
CA GLY A 81 12.10 7.62 20.15
C GLY A 81 12.44 6.14 20.20
N MET A 82 13.24 5.65 19.23
CA MET A 82 13.74 4.28 19.22
C MET A 82 14.55 3.91 20.48
N LYS A 83 15.21 4.90 21.11
CA LYS A 83 16.00 4.71 22.34
C LYS A 83 15.11 4.49 23.57
N ILE A 84 13.93 5.10 23.59
CA ILE A 84 12.97 4.98 24.69
C ILE A 84 12.42 3.55 24.77
N TYR A 85 12.20 2.90 23.63
CA TYR A 85 11.77 1.50 23.59
C TYR A 85 12.85 0.51 24.01
N LEU A 86 14.15 0.91 24.01
CA LEU A 86 15.24 0.09 24.55
C LEU A 86 15.37 0.18 26.08
N ILE A 87 14.84 1.25 26.68
CA ILE A 87 14.87 1.45 28.14
C ILE A 87 13.70 0.72 28.81
N ASN A 88 12.57 0.62 28.11
CA ASN A 88 11.46 -0.23 28.54
C ASN A 88 11.74 -1.69 28.20
N PRO A 89 11.25 -2.67 29.00
CA PRO A 89 11.43 -4.10 28.76
C PRO A 89 10.54 -4.60 27.60
N ILE A 90 10.67 -3.99 26.43
CA ILE A 90 9.95 -4.35 25.20
C ILE A 90 10.96 -4.98 24.25
N SER A 91 10.64 -6.16 23.72
CA SER A 91 11.55 -6.82 22.79
C SER A 91 11.63 -6.06 21.46
N ARG A 92 12.81 -6.06 20.86
CA ARG A 92 13.06 -5.45 19.54
C ARG A 92 12.10 -5.97 18.47
N THR A 93 11.81 -7.26 18.49
CA THR A 93 10.87 -7.91 17.57
C THR A 93 9.42 -7.44 17.76
N GLU A 94 8.97 -7.22 19.00
CA GLU A 94 7.62 -6.69 19.27
C GLU A 94 7.44 -5.27 18.75
N VAL A 95 8.48 -4.42 18.81
CA VAL A 95 8.45 -3.08 18.23
C VAL A 95 8.30 -3.16 16.71
N LEU A 96 9.09 -4.02 16.07
CA LEU A 96 9.05 -4.20 14.62
C LEU A 96 7.67 -4.70 14.15
N ILE A 97 7.15 -5.75 14.80
CA ILE A 97 5.82 -6.30 14.49
C ILE A 97 4.74 -5.26 14.76
N GLY A 98 4.81 -4.52 15.87
CA GLY A 98 3.86 -3.45 16.18
C GLY A 98 3.78 -2.38 15.11
N LYS A 99 4.93 -1.97 14.54
CA LYS A 99 5.00 -1.00 13.44
C LYS A 99 4.45 -1.56 12.13
N LEU A 100 4.79 -2.79 11.79
CA LEU A 100 4.23 -3.46 10.60
C LEU A 100 2.70 -3.57 10.70
N VAL A 101 2.18 -3.99 11.86
CA VAL A 101 0.73 -4.07 12.11
C VAL A 101 0.08 -2.69 12.00
N PHE A 102 0.71 -1.64 12.55
CA PHE A 102 0.21 -0.27 12.43
C PHE A 102 0.10 0.19 10.97
N ILE A 103 1.11 -0.08 10.14
CA ILE A 103 1.07 0.25 8.71
C ILE A 103 -0.04 -0.54 8.02
N CYS A 104 -0.18 -1.83 8.29
CA CYS A 104 -1.25 -2.66 7.74
C CYS A 104 -2.64 -2.11 8.08
N ILE A 105 -2.86 -1.70 9.34
CA ILE A 105 -4.13 -1.10 9.78
C ILE A 105 -4.41 0.20 9.01
N ASN A 106 -3.41 1.08 8.84
CA ASN A 106 -3.61 2.32 8.10
C ASN A 106 -3.98 2.07 6.63
N VAL A 107 -3.31 1.11 5.97
CA VAL A 107 -3.65 0.73 4.60
C VAL A 107 -5.04 0.12 4.51
N LEU A 108 -5.44 -0.70 5.49
CA LEU A 108 -6.79 -1.27 5.57
C LEU A 108 -7.84 -0.16 5.72
N ILE A 109 -7.61 0.83 6.58
CA ILE A 109 -8.50 2.00 6.71
C ILE A 109 -8.61 2.73 5.36
N THR A 110 -7.50 2.96 4.67
CA THR A 110 -7.51 3.58 3.33
C THR A 110 -8.36 2.77 2.36
N ILE A 111 -8.19 1.45 2.27
CA ILE A 111 -8.98 0.58 1.39
C ILE A 111 -10.47 0.65 1.73
N VAL A 112 -10.84 0.55 3.00
CA VAL A 112 -12.24 0.64 3.45
C VAL A 112 -12.83 2.01 3.07
N THR A 113 -12.10 3.09 3.28
CA THR A 113 -12.56 4.43 2.86
C THR A 113 -12.75 4.52 1.35
N GLN A 114 -11.89 3.89 0.55
CA GLN A 114 -12.01 3.89 -0.91
C GLN A 114 -13.20 3.06 -1.41
N ILE A 115 -13.51 1.94 -0.77
CA ILE A 115 -14.73 1.17 -1.05
C ILE A 115 -15.95 2.07 -0.85
N ILE A 116 -16.06 2.73 0.32
CA ILE A 116 -17.19 3.61 0.65
C ILE A 116 -17.30 4.76 -0.35
N ILE A 117 -16.19 5.45 -0.65
CA ILE A 117 -16.16 6.57 -1.60
C ILE A 117 -16.56 6.09 -3.00
N SER A 118 -16.06 4.94 -3.45
CA SER A 118 -16.38 4.41 -4.78
C SER A 118 -17.88 4.14 -4.95
N ILE A 119 -18.54 3.62 -3.91
CA ILE A 119 -19.99 3.36 -3.92
C ILE A 119 -20.76 4.69 -3.94
N ILE A 120 -20.37 5.66 -3.10
CA ILE A 120 -21.03 6.98 -3.04
C ILE A 120 -20.91 7.69 -4.39
N VAL A 121 -19.72 7.77 -4.96
CA VAL A 121 -19.46 8.48 -6.22
C VAL A 121 -20.20 7.82 -7.38
N THR A 122 -20.20 6.49 -7.46
CA THR A 122 -20.94 5.76 -8.50
C THR A 122 -22.45 6.02 -8.38
N SER A 123 -22.98 5.99 -7.14
CA SER A 123 -24.39 6.27 -6.86
C SER A 123 -24.81 7.69 -7.27
N ILE A 124 -23.91 8.67 -7.15
CA ILE A 124 -24.18 10.07 -7.52
C ILE A 124 -24.16 10.26 -9.04
N LEU A 125 -23.21 9.64 -9.74
CA LEU A 125 -22.98 9.87 -11.17
C LEU A 125 -23.90 9.06 -12.08
N THR A 126 -24.37 7.90 -11.61
CA THR A 126 -25.17 6.97 -12.40
C THR A 126 -26.48 6.68 -11.67
N GLN A 127 -26.57 5.54 -10.97
CA GLN A 127 -27.66 5.13 -10.09
C GLN A 127 -27.12 4.23 -8.97
N ILE A 128 -27.97 3.75 -8.06
CA ILE A 128 -27.55 2.83 -6.99
C ILE A 128 -26.97 1.57 -7.64
N PRO A 129 -25.68 1.23 -7.39
CA PRO A 129 -25.03 0.11 -8.05
C PRO A 129 -25.71 -1.21 -7.71
N GLU A 130 -25.74 -2.12 -8.67
CA GLU A 130 -26.21 -3.48 -8.42
C GLU A 130 -25.40 -4.16 -7.31
N LEU A 131 -26.07 -4.95 -6.47
CA LEU A 131 -25.42 -5.70 -5.38
C LEU A 131 -24.28 -6.61 -5.89
N GLY A 132 -24.41 -7.15 -7.11
CA GLY A 132 -23.37 -7.94 -7.76
C GLY A 132 -22.08 -7.15 -7.96
N LEU A 133 -22.16 -5.91 -8.44
CA LEU A 133 -21.01 -5.03 -8.66
C LEU A 133 -20.34 -4.63 -7.35
N ILE A 134 -21.12 -4.35 -6.31
CA ILE A 134 -20.58 -4.06 -4.97
C ILE A 134 -19.81 -5.26 -4.43
N SER A 135 -20.36 -6.47 -4.59
CA SER A 135 -19.69 -7.70 -4.16
C SER A 135 -18.38 -7.97 -4.90
N ASP A 136 -18.34 -7.72 -6.21
CA ASP A 136 -17.13 -7.87 -7.03
C ASP A 136 -16.03 -6.89 -6.60
N VAL A 137 -16.39 -5.63 -6.33
CA VAL A 137 -15.42 -4.62 -5.89
C VAL A 137 -14.85 -4.96 -4.51
N ILE A 138 -15.69 -5.39 -3.57
CA ILE A 138 -15.24 -5.86 -2.25
C ILE A 138 -14.30 -7.05 -2.41
N TYR A 139 -14.64 -8.02 -3.27
CA TYR A 139 -13.81 -9.17 -3.55
C TYR A 139 -12.44 -8.77 -4.11
N LYS A 140 -12.40 -7.87 -5.10
CA LYS A 140 -11.15 -7.34 -5.68
C LYS A 140 -10.26 -6.72 -4.61
N TYR A 141 -10.82 -5.87 -3.74
CA TYR A 141 -10.04 -5.27 -2.65
C TYR A 141 -9.55 -6.32 -1.64
N LEU A 142 -10.37 -7.31 -1.27
CA LEU A 142 -9.97 -8.38 -0.34
C LEU A 142 -8.79 -9.19 -0.90
N VAL A 143 -8.86 -9.59 -2.17
CA VAL A 143 -7.79 -10.37 -2.80
C VAL A 143 -6.49 -9.54 -2.90
N THR A 144 -6.59 -8.22 -3.13
CA THR A 144 -5.41 -7.34 -3.19
C THR A 144 -4.71 -7.12 -1.84
N LEU A 145 -5.34 -7.44 -0.70
CA LEU A 145 -4.69 -7.30 0.61
C LEU A 145 -3.43 -8.16 0.74
N ILE A 146 -3.43 -9.36 0.17
CA ILE A 146 -2.30 -10.30 0.25
C ILE A 146 -1.03 -9.69 -0.39
N PRO A 147 -1.04 -9.26 -1.67
CA PRO A 147 0.13 -8.62 -2.26
C PRO A 147 0.51 -7.30 -1.59
N ILE A 148 -0.47 -6.56 -1.04
CA ILE A 148 -0.20 -5.33 -0.28
C ILE A 148 0.65 -5.63 0.97
N VAL A 149 0.32 -6.67 1.75
CA VAL A 149 1.11 -7.03 2.94
C VAL A 149 2.51 -7.51 2.56
N GLY A 150 2.63 -8.26 1.45
CA GLY A 150 3.93 -8.61 0.88
C GLY A 150 4.76 -7.38 0.50
N LEU A 151 4.13 -6.41 -0.17
CA LEU A 151 4.74 -5.14 -0.56
C LEU A 151 5.20 -4.32 0.66
N ILE A 152 4.36 -4.19 1.70
CA ILE A 152 4.72 -3.53 2.95
C ILE A 152 6.00 -4.15 3.53
N SER A 153 6.08 -5.48 3.54
CA SER A 153 7.21 -6.22 4.12
C SER A 153 8.54 -5.92 3.40
N ILE A 154 8.54 -5.84 2.06
CA ILE A 154 9.73 -5.47 1.28
C ILE A 154 10.11 -4.01 1.50
N LEU A 155 9.12 -3.11 1.39
CA LEU A 155 9.36 -1.66 1.51
C LEU A 155 9.75 -1.26 2.94
N PHE A 156 9.53 -2.12 3.92
CA PHE A 156 9.99 -1.93 5.28
C PHE A 156 11.53 -1.97 5.39
N ILE A 157 12.19 -2.74 4.52
CA ILE A 157 13.65 -2.90 4.49
C ILE A 157 14.39 -1.55 4.35
N PRO A 158 14.10 -0.71 3.33
CA PRO A 158 14.79 0.58 3.21
C PRO A 158 14.49 1.53 4.38
N GLY A 159 13.29 1.47 4.97
CA GLY A 159 12.98 2.23 6.19
C GLY A 159 13.83 1.81 7.39
N LEU A 160 14.21 0.54 7.46
CA LEU A 160 15.14 0.04 8.46
C LEU A 160 16.61 0.35 8.14
N LEU A 161 17.02 0.46 6.89
CA LEU A 161 18.42 0.73 6.53
C LEU A 161 18.76 2.22 6.61
N ILE A 162 17.83 3.09 6.24
CA ILE A 162 18.07 4.51 6.03
C ILE A 162 17.55 5.31 7.23
N LYS A 163 18.35 6.24 7.76
CA LYS A 163 17.96 7.06 8.93
C LYS A 163 17.14 8.29 8.56
N SER A 164 17.19 8.73 7.30
CA SER A 164 16.52 9.93 6.81
C SER A 164 15.23 9.58 6.08
N SER A 165 14.14 10.26 6.41
CA SER A 165 12.82 10.11 5.77
C SER A 165 12.89 10.31 4.27
N ARG A 166 13.52 11.41 3.82
CA ARG A 166 13.64 11.77 2.40
C ARG A 166 14.36 10.68 1.58
N HIS A 167 15.44 10.13 2.13
CA HIS A 167 16.22 9.09 1.46
C HIS A 167 15.46 7.75 1.43
N THR A 168 14.70 7.44 2.49
CA THR A 168 13.82 6.26 2.52
C THR A 168 12.74 6.34 1.46
N ILE A 169 12.11 7.51 1.31
CA ILE A 169 11.09 7.74 0.29
C ILE A 169 11.68 7.58 -1.11
N SER A 170 12.80 8.25 -1.38
CA SER A 170 13.49 8.17 -2.68
C SER A 170 13.86 6.73 -3.05
N PHE A 171 14.47 6.00 -2.12
CA PHE A 171 14.90 4.63 -2.36
C PHE A 171 13.71 3.66 -2.52
N GLY A 172 12.65 3.83 -1.73
CA GLY A 172 11.42 3.05 -1.88
C GLY A 172 10.79 3.25 -3.27
N ILE A 173 10.69 4.51 -3.72
CA ILE A 173 10.16 4.83 -5.05
C ILE A 173 11.06 4.23 -6.14
N PHE A 174 12.38 4.32 -5.97
CA PHE A 174 13.33 3.70 -6.88
C PHE A 174 13.16 2.18 -6.97
N ILE A 175 12.89 1.48 -5.87
CA ILE A 175 12.61 0.02 -5.90
C ILE A 175 11.37 -0.25 -6.76
N ILE A 176 10.28 0.48 -6.55
CA ILE A 176 9.02 0.25 -7.29
C ILE A 176 9.22 0.55 -8.78
N VAL A 177 9.64 1.78 -9.11
CA VAL A 177 9.74 2.25 -10.50
C VAL A 177 10.89 1.56 -11.22
N GLY A 178 12.02 1.38 -10.55
CA GLY A 178 13.20 0.71 -11.13
C GLY A 178 12.91 -0.75 -11.46
N PHE A 179 12.17 -1.46 -10.60
CA PHE A 179 11.78 -2.85 -10.90
C PHE A 179 10.79 -2.94 -12.05
N ASP A 180 9.84 -2.00 -12.15
CA ASP A 180 8.92 -1.92 -13.29
C ASP A 180 9.63 -1.64 -14.61
N ILE A 181 10.62 -0.75 -14.61
CA ILE A 181 11.47 -0.50 -15.77
C ILE A 181 12.25 -1.76 -16.14
N LEU A 182 12.84 -2.48 -15.18
CA LEU A 182 13.53 -3.73 -15.47
C LEU A 182 12.58 -4.78 -16.07
N CYS A 183 11.36 -4.90 -15.55
CA CYS A 183 10.36 -5.84 -16.07
C CYS A 183 9.88 -5.47 -17.49
N SER A 184 9.92 -4.20 -17.89
CA SER A 184 9.57 -3.79 -19.25
C SER A 184 10.61 -4.26 -20.28
N TYR A 185 11.90 -4.29 -19.92
CA TYR A 185 12.96 -4.85 -20.75
C TYR A 185 13.02 -6.38 -20.70
N PHE A 186 12.75 -6.98 -19.53
CA PHE A 186 12.79 -8.42 -19.32
C PHE A 186 11.38 -8.98 -19.09
N THR A 187 10.65 -9.22 -20.17
CA THR A 187 9.24 -9.65 -20.14
C THR A 187 8.98 -10.92 -19.33
N LYS A 188 9.97 -11.82 -19.21
CA LYS A 188 9.90 -13.03 -18.35
C LYS A 188 9.85 -12.72 -16.85
N LEU A 189 10.33 -11.56 -16.42
CA LEU A 189 10.30 -11.12 -15.03
C LEU A 189 8.98 -10.44 -14.64
N ASN A 190 8.20 -9.99 -15.63
CA ASN A 190 6.95 -9.26 -15.42
C ASN A 190 5.96 -9.98 -14.48
N PRO A 191 5.75 -11.32 -14.56
CA PRO A 191 4.86 -12.03 -13.65
C PRO A 191 5.25 -11.96 -12.17
N TYR A 192 6.52 -11.64 -11.90
CA TYR A 192 7.04 -11.51 -10.55
C TYR A 192 7.01 -10.06 -10.05
N SER A 193 6.75 -9.06 -10.90
CA SER A 193 6.64 -7.69 -10.41
C SER A 193 5.46 -7.52 -9.46
N ILE A 194 5.74 -6.88 -8.34
CA ILE A 194 4.73 -6.65 -7.30
C ILE A 194 3.62 -5.71 -7.80
N THR A 195 3.94 -4.80 -8.72
CA THR A 195 2.96 -3.90 -9.36
C THR A 195 2.12 -4.65 -10.39
N TYR A 196 2.72 -5.59 -11.13
CA TYR A 196 2.03 -6.49 -12.04
C TYR A 196 1.07 -7.40 -11.28
N ILE A 197 1.52 -7.96 -10.16
CA ILE A 197 0.69 -8.76 -9.25
C ILE A 197 -0.48 -7.92 -8.73
N LEU A 198 -0.21 -6.72 -8.20
CA LEU A 198 -1.27 -5.82 -7.70
C LEU A 198 -2.31 -5.50 -8.77
N LYS A 199 -1.89 -5.21 -10.00
CA LYS A 199 -2.79 -4.90 -11.11
C LYS A 199 -3.60 -6.12 -11.53
N ASN A 200 -2.96 -7.27 -11.73
CA ASN A 200 -3.61 -8.42 -12.33
C ASN A 200 -4.41 -9.28 -11.35
N ILE A 201 -4.13 -9.18 -10.06
CA ILE A 201 -4.95 -9.88 -9.06
C ILE A 201 -6.35 -9.28 -8.95
N ALA A 202 -6.51 -8.00 -9.32
CA ALA A 202 -7.79 -7.32 -9.37
C ALA A 202 -8.63 -7.68 -10.62
N ASP A 203 -8.02 -8.20 -11.69
CA ASP A 203 -8.70 -8.52 -12.95
C ASP A 203 -9.16 -10.00 -13.05
N ILE A 204 -9.23 -10.74 -11.94
CA ILE A 204 -9.79 -12.12 -11.82
C ILE A 204 -9.36 -13.03 -13.00
N ASN A 205 -8.05 -13.10 -13.26
CA ASN A 205 -7.48 -13.99 -14.29
C ASN A 205 -6.97 -15.31 -13.71
N ASN A 206 -6.70 -16.29 -14.59
CA ASN A 206 -6.25 -17.68 -14.30
C ASN A 206 -4.94 -17.85 -13.51
N HIS A 207 -4.44 -16.82 -12.84
CA HIS A 207 -3.18 -16.82 -12.10
C HIS A 207 -3.29 -16.33 -10.65
N ILE A 208 -4.51 -16.26 -10.08
CA ILE A 208 -4.72 -15.83 -8.68
C ILE A 208 -3.86 -16.64 -7.71
N VAL A 209 -3.83 -17.97 -7.85
CA VAL A 209 -3.06 -18.85 -6.97
C VAL A 209 -1.55 -18.55 -7.05
N ASN A 210 -1.01 -18.39 -8.26
CA ASN A 210 0.41 -18.07 -8.45
C ASN A 210 0.76 -16.69 -7.87
N ASN A 211 -0.11 -15.70 -8.07
CA ASN A 211 0.05 -14.35 -7.53
C ASN A 211 0.04 -14.35 -5.99
N ILE A 212 -0.83 -15.15 -5.36
CA ILE A 212 -0.86 -15.34 -3.91
C ILE A 212 0.44 -15.97 -3.42
N ILE A 213 0.91 -17.03 -4.09
CA ILE A 213 2.16 -17.71 -3.71
C ILE A 213 3.35 -16.74 -3.76
N ILE A 214 3.50 -15.99 -4.86
CA ILE A 214 4.59 -15.01 -5.00
C ILE A 214 4.49 -13.92 -3.93
N SER A 215 3.28 -13.45 -3.61
CA SER A 215 3.04 -12.47 -2.55
C SER A 215 3.43 -12.99 -1.16
N LEU A 216 3.17 -14.27 -0.88
CA LEU A 216 3.59 -14.92 0.36
C LEU A 216 5.11 -15.06 0.43
N VAL A 217 5.78 -15.36 -0.69
CA VAL A 217 7.26 -15.36 -0.75
C VAL A 217 7.80 -13.98 -0.41
N TYR A 218 7.21 -12.91 -0.98
CA TYR A 218 7.60 -11.54 -0.67
C TYR A 218 7.41 -11.17 0.81
N LEU A 219 6.31 -11.61 1.42
CA LEU A 219 6.06 -11.43 2.85
C LEU A 219 7.14 -12.13 3.68
N LEU A 220 7.41 -13.41 3.42
CA LEU A 220 8.40 -14.19 4.16
C LEU A 220 9.80 -13.61 4.03
N VAL A 221 10.25 -13.33 2.80
CA VAL A 221 11.57 -12.74 2.56
C VAL A 221 11.68 -11.37 3.22
N GLY A 222 10.67 -10.52 3.05
CA GLY A 222 10.63 -9.20 3.67
C GLY A 222 10.71 -9.26 5.20
N MET A 223 9.95 -10.16 5.83
CA MET A 223 9.98 -10.35 7.29
C MET A 223 11.30 -10.92 7.80
N VAL A 224 11.88 -11.92 7.14
CA VAL A 224 13.15 -12.51 7.54
C VAL A 224 14.28 -11.49 7.43
N VAL A 225 14.37 -10.81 6.29
CA VAL A 225 15.42 -9.81 6.04
C VAL A 225 15.27 -8.60 6.98
N SER A 226 14.04 -8.09 7.17
CA SER A 226 13.79 -6.98 8.09
C SER A 226 14.13 -7.34 9.54
N SER A 227 13.79 -8.55 9.99
CA SER A 227 14.13 -9.04 11.34
C SER A 227 15.64 -9.17 11.53
N TYR A 228 16.34 -9.71 10.53
CA TYR A 228 17.80 -9.84 10.56
C TYR A 228 18.49 -8.48 10.65
N ILE A 229 18.08 -7.53 9.79
CA ILE A 229 18.60 -6.15 9.80
C ILE A 229 18.34 -5.50 11.16
N PHE A 230 17.12 -5.63 11.68
CA PHE A 230 16.74 -4.98 12.94
C PHE A 230 17.49 -5.51 14.15
N LYS A 231 17.77 -6.83 14.19
CA LYS A 231 18.56 -7.45 15.25
C LYS A 231 19.99 -6.92 15.26
N ASN A 232 20.60 -6.78 14.09
CA ASN A 232 22.02 -6.44 13.93
C ASN A 232 22.28 -4.93 13.84
N LYS A 233 21.24 -4.10 13.67
CA LYS A 233 21.40 -2.65 13.58
C LYS A 233 21.78 -2.05 14.93
N GLU A 234 22.93 -1.37 14.98
CA GLU A 234 23.31 -0.54 16.11
C GLU A 234 22.36 0.65 16.24
N ILE A 235 21.67 0.74 17.37
CA ILE A 235 20.85 1.90 17.73
C ILE A 235 21.79 2.89 18.43
N ARG A 236 22.39 3.80 17.64
CA ARG A 236 23.23 4.91 18.14
C ARG A 236 22.39 6.12 18.54
#